data_AF-A0A4D4JF74-F1
#
_entry.id   AF-A0A4D4JF74-F1
#
_cell.length_a   1.000
_cell.length_b   1.000
_cell.length_c   1.000
_cell.angle_alpha   90.00
_cell.angle_beta   90.00
_cell.angle_gamma   90.00
#
_symmetry.space_group_name_H-M   'P 1'
#
loop_
_entity.id
_entity.type
_entity.pdbx_description
1 polymer ?
#
loop_
_entity_poly.entity_id
_entity_poly.type
_entity_poly.pdbx_seq_one_letter_code
_entity_poly.pdbx_strand_id
1 'polypeptide(L)'
;MPDPSESQTLLDQLHREVTSAIEHMIVGGDDHALTEVLHRLRAVTEPAHSALEDRAPEVTGELAQAMGHLQAGEYDEARSALLTARTSLSRLVGGERRGRNRVDVSLWRMW
;
A
#
# COMPACT_ATOMS: atom_id res chain seq x y z
N MET A 1 6.95 -5.78 -18.61
CA MET A 1 6.19 -4.82 -17.78
C MET A 1 4.90 -5.51 -17.36
N PRO A 2 4.53 -5.49 -16.07
CA PRO A 2 3.25 -6.05 -15.61
C PRO A 2 2.07 -5.31 -16.24
N ASP A 3 0.93 -5.99 -16.40
CA ASP A 3 -0.28 -5.37 -16.95
C ASP A 3 -0.74 -4.24 -16.03
N PRO A 4 -1.20 -3.08 -16.55
CA PRO A 4 -1.73 -1.99 -15.73
C PRO A 4 -2.90 -2.42 -14.83
N SER A 5 -3.65 -3.45 -15.20
CA SER A 5 -4.75 -4.02 -14.42
C SER A 5 -4.24 -4.89 -13.25
N GLU A 6 -3.16 -5.64 -13.47
CA GLU A 6 -2.48 -6.42 -12.43
C GLU A 6 -1.83 -5.50 -11.41
N SER A 7 -1.17 -4.44 -11.89
CA SER A 7 -0.53 -3.43 -11.04
C SER A 7 -1.53 -2.72 -10.13
N GLN A 8 -2.72 -2.37 -10.64
CA GLN A 8 -3.79 -1.79 -9.83
C GLN A 8 -4.32 -2.77 -8.77
N THR A 9 -4.47 -4.04 -9.14
CA THR A 9 -4.95 -5.08 -8.22
C THR A 9 -3.98 -5.28 -7.06
N LEU A 10 -2.67 -5.26 -7.34
CA LEU A 10 -1.61 -5.32 -6.33
C LEU A 10 -1.62 -4.09 -5.40
N LEU A 11 -1.81 -2.89 -5.95
CA LEU A 11 -1.92 -1.65 -5.15
C LEU A 11 -3.13 -1.68 -4.22
N ASP A 12 -4.29 -2.12 -4.72
CA ASP A 12 -5.51 -2.24 -3.92
C ASP A 12 -5.36 -3.30 -2.82
N GLN A 13 -4.68 -4.41 -3.12
CA GLN A 13 -4.36 -5.44 -2.13
C GLN A 13 -3.41 -4.92 -1.06
N LEU A 14 -2.32 -4.25 -1.45
CA LEU A 14 -1.37 -3.66 -0.52
C LEU A 14 -2.03 -2.62 0.39
N HIS A 15 -2.89 -1.76 -0.18
CA HIS A 15 -3.62 -0.77 0.62
C HIS A 15 -4.52 -1.42 1.68
N ARG A 16 -5.17 -2.54 1.36
CA ARG A 16 -5.97 -3.31 2.33
C ARG A 16 -5.11 -3.91 3.42
N GLU A 17 -4.00 -4.56 3.07
CA GLU A 17 -3.11 -5.17 4.05
C GLU A 17 -2.47 -4.14 4.99
N VAL A 18 -2.03 -3.00 4.46
CA VAL A 18 -1.49 -1.89 5.28
C VAL A 18 -2.57 -1.34 6.22
N THR A 19 -3.81 -1.22 5.75
CA THR A 19 -4.92 -0.76 6.60
C THR A 19 -5.20 -1.75 7.72
N SER A 20 -5.28 -3.05 7.39
CA SER A 20 -5.49 -4.11 8.37
C SER A 20 -4.34 -4.18 9.39
N ALA A 21 -3.09 -4.04 8.94
CA ALA A 21 -1.92 -3.98 9.80
C ALA A 21 -2.02 -2.86 10.85
N ILE A 22 -2.39 -1.65 10.42
CA ILE A 22 -2.57 -0.50 11.32
C ILE A 22 -3.68 -0.77 12.33
N GLU A 23 -4.81 -1.34 11.91
CA GLU A 23 -5.91 -1.69 12.80
C GLU A 23 -5.49 -2.69 13.87
N HIS A 24 -4.75 -3.74 13.48
CA HIS A 24 -4.21 -4.72 14.40
C HIS A 24 -3.24 -4.11 15.42
N MET A 25 -2.41 -3.16 15.00
CA MET A 25 -1.49 -2.45 15.90
C MET A 25 -2.22 -1.50 16.87
N ILE A 26 -3.33 -0.89 16.44
CA ILE A 26 -4.14 0.00 17.30
C ILE A 26 -4.87 -0.77 18.40
N VAL A 27 -5.36 -1.97 18.08
CA VAL A 27 -6.10 -2.82 19.03
C VAL A 27 -5.18 -3.45 20.08
N GLY A 28 -3.85 -3.30 19.95
CA GLY A 28 -2.87 -3.89 20.87
C GLY A 28 -2.76 -5.39 20.66
N GLY A 29 -2.65 -5.82 19.40
CA GLY A 29 -2.51 -7.23 19.04
C GLY A 29 -1.26 -7.87 19.65
N ASP A 30 -1.42 -9.10 20.12
CA ASP A 30 -0.35 -9.98 20.60
C ASP A 30 0.82 -10.06 19.60
N ASP A 31 2.05 -10.27 20.07
CA ASP A 31 3.27 -10.33 19.22
C ASP A 31 3.12 -11.36 18.07
N HIS A 32 2.29 -12.38 18.27
CA HIS A 32 1.92 -13.37 17.27
C HIS A 32 1.08 -12.79 16.11
N ALA A 33 0.09 -11.97 16.43
CA ALA A 33 -0.73 -11.30 15.41
C ALA A 33 0.09 -10.29 14.60
N LEU A 34 1.06 -9.66 15.25
CA LEU A 34 1.96 -8.71 14.62
C LEU A 34 2.97 -9.40 13.70
N THR A 35 3.43 -10.60 14.07
CA THR A 35 4.25 -11.47 13.23
C THR A 35 3.49 -11.94 11.98
N GLU A 36 2.20 -12.27 12.11
CA GLU A 36 1.36 -12.57 10.94
C GLU A 36 1.17 -11.37 10.02
N VAL A 37 0.96 -10.18 10.61
CA VAL A 37 0.84 -8.92 9.85
C VAL A 37 2.13 -8.65 9.06
N LEU A 38 3.28 -8.83 9.68
CA LEU A 38 4.59 -8.76 9.03
C LEU A 38 4.70 -9.73 7.85
N HIS A 39 4.29 -10.99 8.06
CA HIS A 39 4.36 -12.01 7.03
C HIS A 39 3.45 -11.69 5.85
N ARG A 40 2.22 -11.24 6.12
CA ARG A 40 1.26 -10.78 5.10
C ARG A 40 1.79 -9.58 4.32
N LEU A 41 2.27 -8.56 5.01
CA LEU A 41 2.85 -7.37 4.37
C LEU A 41 4.03 -7.72 3.47
N ARG A 42 4.93 -8.61 3.91
CA ARG A 42 6.06 -9.05 3.09
C ARG A 42 5.61 -9.82 1.85
N ALA A 43 4.64 -10.73 2.01
CA ALA A 43 4.11 -11.53 0.91
C ALA A 43 3.43 -10.70 -0.19
N VAL A 44 2.89 -9.52 0.15
CA VAL A 44 2.28 -8.61 -0.83
C VAL A 44 3.27 -7.56 -1.33
N THR A 45 4.19 -7.10 -0.47
CA THR A 45 5.19 -6.08 -0.83
C THR A 45 6.28 -6.65 -1.73
N GLU A 46 6.75 -7.89 -1.56
CA GLU A 46 7.75 -8.50 -2.45
C GLU A 46 7.29 -8.57 -3.93
N PRO A 47 6.11 -9.13 -4.27
CA PRO A 47 5.64 -9.15 -5.65
C PRO A 47 5.19 -7.77 -6.14
N ALA A 48 4.71 -6.91 -5.24
CA ALA A 48 4.39 -5.53 -5.60
C ALA A 48 5.65 -4.64 -5.69
N HIS A 49 6.82 -5.10 -5.24
CA HIS A 49 8.03 -4.28 -5.12
C HIS A 49 8.42 -3.72 -6.47
N SER A 50 8.58 -4.56 -7.49
CA SER A 50 8.94 -4.07 -8.84
C SER A 50 7.84 -3.19 -9.46
N ALA A 51 6.56 -3.43 -9.15
CA ALA A 51 5.46 -2.60 -9.66
C ALA A 51 5.36 -1.25 -8.93
N LEU A 52 5.76 -1.20 -7.66
CA LEU A 52 5.79 -0.01 -6.82
C LEU A 52 7.07 0.79 -6.98
N GLU A 53 8.21 0.14 -7.18
CA GLU A 53 9.51 0.81 -7.35
C GLU A 53 9.49 1.72 -8.58
N ASP A 54 8.84 1.28 -9.67
CA ASP A 54 8.65 2.09 -10.88
C ASP A 54 7.58 3.20 -10.73
N ARG A 55 6.57 3.01 -9.87
CA ARG A 55 5.37 3.88 -9.83
C ARG A 55 5.25 4.75 -8.58
N ALA A 56 5.88 4.33 -7.50
CA ALA A 56 5.67 4.78 -6.13
C ALA A 56 6.86 4.41 -5.21
N PRO A 57 8.10 4.84 -5.55
CA PRO A 57 9.31 4.50 -4.78
C PRO A 57 9.25 4.96 -3.32
N GLU A 58 8.48 6.02 -3.05
CA GLU A 58 8.21 6.55 -1.71
C GLU A 58 7.47 5.52 -0.83
N VAL A 59 6.48 4.82 -1.40
CA VAL A 59 5.69 3.80 -0.69
C VAL A 59 6.55 2.59 -0.34
N THR A 60 7.39 2.13 -1.26
CA THR A 60 8.31 1.02 -1.01
C THR A 60 9.32 1.36 0.08
N GLY A 61 9.81 2.60 0.12
CA GLY A 61 10.67 3.09 1.20
C GLY A 61 9.97 3.09 2.57
N GLU A 62 8.74 3.62 2.62
CA GLU A 62 7.93 3.67 3.85
C GLU A 62 7.57 2.27 4.37
N LEU A 63 7.26 1.32 3.47
CA LEU A 63 7.02 -0.08 3.84
C LEU A 63 8.27 -0.80 4.33
N ALA A 64 9.43 -0.54 3.71
CA ALA A 64 10.69 -1.10 4.15
C ALA A 64 11.06 -0.60 5.56
N GLN A 65 10.85 0.69 5.84
CA GLN A 65 11.02 1.26 7.18
C GLN A 65 10.06 0.63 8.19
N ALA A 66 8.78 0.53 7.86
CA ALA A 66 7.80 -0.13 8.72
C ALA A 66 8.20 -1.56 9.09
N MET A 67 8.64 -2.35 8.11
CA MET A 67 9.12 -3.72 8.37
C MET A 67 10.37 -3.74 9.25
N GLY A 68 11.30 -2.80 9.06
CA GLY A 68 12.49 -2.67 9.91
C GLY A 68 12.14 -2.37 11.37
N HIS A 69 11.24 -1.40 11.59
CA HIS A 69 10.76 -1.04 12.93
C HIS A 69 9.99 -2.20 13.59
N LEU A 70 9.13 -2.90 12.84
CA LEU A 70 8.42 -4.08 13.34
C LEU A 70 9.39 -5.21 13.76
N GLN A 71 10.48 -5.43 13.02
CA GLN A 71 11.52 -6.39 13.37
C GLN A 71 12.34 -5.97 14.61
N ALA A 72 12.50 -4.66 14.80
CA ALA A 72 13.18 -4.09 15.97
C ALA A 72 12.30 -4.03 17.22
N GLY A 73 10.99 -4.33 17.12
CA GLY A 73 10.03 -4.18 18.21
C GLY A 73 9.59 -2.72 18.45
N GLU A 74 9.88 -1.82 17.51
CA GLU A 74 9.54 -0.40 17.56
C GLU A 74 8.14 -0.16 16.98
N TYR A 75 7.11 -0.61 17.70
CA TYR A 75 5.74 -0.65 17.17
C TYR A 75 5.13 0.72 16.88
N ASP A 76 5.43 1.75 17.66
CA ASP A 76 4.95 3.11 17.37
C ASP A 76 5.53 3.65 16.05
N GLU A 77 6.80 3.33 15.78
CA GLU A 77 7.53 3.84 14.62
C GLU A 77 7.12 3.08 13.36
N ALA A 78 6.96 1.75 13.51
CA ALA A 78 6.31 0.91 12.52
C ALA A 78 4.92 1.41 12.14
N ARG A 79 4.09 1.76 13.13
CA ARG A 79 2.74 2.27 12.91
C ARG A 79 2.78 3.62 12.17
N SER A 80 3.69 4.50 12.54
CA SER A 80 3.90 5.79 11.88
C SER A 80 4.29 5.61 10.40
N ALA A 81 5.22 4.70 10.12
CA ALA A 81 5.65 4.37 8.77
C ALA A 81 4.50 3.75 7.94
N LEU A 82 3.72 2.83 8.51
CA LEU A 82 2.54 2.26 7.85
C LEU A 82 1.44 3.31 7.57
N LEU A 83 1.20 4.24 8.49
CA LEU A 83 0.23 5.34 8.29
C LEU A 83 0.64 6.24 7.12
N THR A 84 1.95 6.47 6.99
CA THR A 84 2.52 7.24 5.87
C THR A 84 2.34 6.47 4.56
N ALA A 85 2.72 5.19 4.53
CA ALA A 85 2.53 4.29 3.39
C ALA A 85 1.06 4.22 2.94
N ARG A 86 0.12 4.10 3.89
CA ARG A 86 -1.32 4.10 3.60
C ARG A 86 -1.76 5.39 2.93
N THR A 87 -1.28 6.53 3.41
CA THR A 87 -1.62 7.85 2.87
C THR A 87 -1.13 8.00 1.44
N SER A 88 0.12 7.58 1.19
CA SER A 88 0.74 7.57 -0.13
C SER A 88 0.00 6.62 -1.09
N LEU A 89 -0.34 5.40 -0.64
CA LEU A 89 -1.16 4.44 -1.39
C LEU A 89 -2.56 4.96 -1.69
N SER A 90 -3.24 5.59 -0.73
CA SER A 90 -4.55 6.22 -0.92
C SER A 90 -4.52 7.28 -2.02
N ARG A 91 -3.43 8.07 -2.10
CA ARG A 91 -3.24 9.06 -3.17
C ARG A 91 -3.01 8.41 -4.52
N LEU A 92 -2.26 7.31 -4.59
CA LEU A 92 -2.03 6.57 -5.83
C LEU A 92 -3.32 5.91 -6.32
N VAL A 93 -4.00 5.15 -5.48
CA VAL A 93 -5.28 4.49 -5.81
C VAL A 93 -6.36 5.53 -6.17
N GLY A 94 -6.46 6.63 -5.43
CA GLY A 94 -7.42 7.71 -5.70
C GLY A 94 -7.07 8.57 -6.93
N GLY A 95 -5.77 8.80 -7.17
CA GLY A 95 -5.24 9.55 -8.30
C GLY A 95 -5.41 8.80 -9.62
N GLU A 96 -5.16 7.49 -9.63
CA GLU A 96 -5.39 6.64 -10.80
C GLU A 96 -6.87 6.59 -11.20
N ARG A 97 -7.79 6.49 -10.23
CA ARG A 97 -9.23 6.57 -10.52
C ARG A 97 -9.64 7.91 -11.13
N ARG A 98 -9.02 9.02 -10.73
CA ARG A 98 -9.25 10.35 -11.36
C ARG A 98 -8.64 10.43 -12.77
N GLY A 99 -7.48 9.83 -13.00
CA GLY A 99 -6.85 9.76 -14.32
C GLY A 99 -7.70 8.96 -15.31
N ARG A 100 -8.23 7.81 -14.89
CA ARG A 100 -9.11 6.95 -15.70
C ARG A 100 -10.46 7.60 -16.01
N ASN A 101 -11.01 8.39 -15.08
CA ASN A 101 -12.26 9.11 -15.28
C ASN A 101 -12.13 10.36 -16.18
N ARG A 102 -10.90 10.82 -16.50
CA ARG A 102 -10.70 11.90 -17.48
C ARG A 102 -10.73 11.43 -18.94
N VAL A 103 -10.56 10.13 -19.19
CA VAL A 103 -10.51 9.59 -20.56
C VAL A 103 -11.91 9.37 -21.15
N ASP A 104 -12.98 9.40 -20.34
CA ASP A 104 -14.34 9.08 -20.80
C ASP A 104 -15.27 10.31 -21.00
N VAL A 105 -14.87 11.52 -20.59
CA VAL A 105 -15.78 12.69 -20.64
C VAL A 105 -15.70 13.50 -21.95
N SER A 106 -14.97 13.02 -22.97
CA SER A 106 -14.81 13.76 -24.24
C SER A 106 -15.69 13.26 -25.39
N LEU A 107 -16.56 12.26 -25.18
CA LEU A 107 -17.37 11.65 -26.24
C LEU A 107 -18.82 12.14 -26.37
N TRP A 108 -19.22 13.20 -25.64
CA TRP A 108 -20.58 13.75 -25.73
C TRP A 108 -20.59 15.27 -25.98
N ARG A 109 -19.99 15.69 -27.10
CA ARG A 109 -20.31 16.95 -27.77
C ARG A 109 -20.21 16.79 -29.29
N MET A 110 -21.15 16.04 -29.83
CA MET A 110 -21.62 16.25 -31.19
C MET A 110 -23.09 15.85 -31.19
N TRP A 111 -23.89 16.59 -31.97
CA TRP A 111 -25.36 16.68 -31.98
C TRP A 111 -25.91 17.74 -31.03
#